data_AF-F2AWW2-F1
#
_entry.id   AF-F2AWW2-F1
#
_cell.length_a   1.000
_cell.length_b   1.000
_cell.length_c   1.000
_cell.angle_alpha   90.00
_cell.angle_beta   90.00
_cell.angle_gamma   90.00
#
_symmetry.space_group_name_H-M   'P 1'
#
loop_
_entity.id
_entity.type
_entity.pdbx_description
1 polymer ?
#
loop_
_entity_poly.entity_id
_entity_poly.type
_entity_poly.pdbx_seq_one_letter_code
_entity_poly.pdbx_strand_id
1 'polypeptide(L)'
;MSSAKDDSEPAPDMTGAGADSDSTPGGDSKPQSSTPEQQEPGCMPIVVACTLLMGIVSFVFCGVTTWVLFQKRTEVAIRTLVGYVDVIEQSLLPPDEKKSVIAQLESTIKEMRADDYPQERASAVMQRLVRLPIPQYGELDVIDSFVQENFGDDERSDALKQISRLRRAIELGKATVIDVNDVLLPTTQVDTTHPLGRVLKQPLAAENIREVVQRAKLIGDREKLTDQPFQRKPIDEILKRELTAAVDQGGF
;
A
#
# COMPACT_ATOMS: atom_id res chain seq x y z
N MET A 1 -22.65 -53.69 1.98
CA MET A 1 -23.44 -53.96 0.76
C MET A 1 -23.28 -52.73 -0.13
N SER A 2 -22.30 -52.76 -1.05
CA SER A 2 -22.45 -53.08 -2.49
C SER A 2 -23.16 -51.96 -3.24
N SER A 3 -22.76 -51.44 -4.41
CA SER A 3 -21.66 -51.66 -5.39
C SER A 3 -21.77 -50.43 -6.35
N ALA A 4 -20.69 -49.81 -6.86
CA ALA A 4 -20.05 -50.07 -8.18
C ALA A 4 -21.06 -50.31 -9.33
N LYS A 5 -20.95 -49.83 -10.58
CA LYS A 5 -20.03 -48.99 -11.38
C LYS A 5 -20.63 -48.96 -12.83
N ASP A 6 -20.03 -48.19 -13.75
CA ASP A 6 -20.02 -48.35 -15.23
C ASP A 6 -21.28 -47.94 -16.01
N ASP A 7 -21.23 -47.49 -17.27
CA ASP A 7 -20.24 -46.84 -18.16
C ASP A 7 -20.98 -46.68 -19.53
N SER A 8 -20.40 -45.91 -20.46
CA SER A 8 -20.52 -46.02 -21.94
C SER A 8 -21.44 -45.07 -22.73
N GLU A 9 -20.74 -44.27 -23.55
CA GLU A 9 -21.02 -43.69 -24.88
C GLU A 9 -21.75 -44.62 -25.88
N PRO A 10 -22.36 -44.12 -27.00
CA PRO A 10 -21.57 -43.91 -28.25
C PRO A 10 -22.07 -42.83 -29.24
N ALA A 11 -21.20 -42.45 -30.20
CA ALA A 11 -21.53 -41.84 -31.50
C ALA A 11 -22.02 -42.88 -32.54
N PRO A 12 -22.65 -42.50 -33.68
CA PRO A 12 -21.90 -42.50 -34.96
C PRO A 12 -22.41 -41.59 -36.13
N ASP A 13 -21.44 -41.24 -37.00
CA ASP A 13 -21.34 -41.17 -38.49
C ASP A 13 -22.50 -41.00 -39.52
N MET A 14 -22.25 -40.04 -40.45
CA MET A 14 -22.14 -40.11 -41.95
C MET A 14 -23.33 -40.10 -42.94
N THR A 15 -22.99 -39.57 -44.15
CA THR A 15 -23.62 -39.59 -45.52
C THR A 15 -24.50 -38.38 -45.92
N GLY A 16 -24.45 -37.79 -47.13
CA GLY A 16 -23.69 -37.99 -48.38
C GLY A 16 -24.13 -36.95 -49.44
N ALA A 17 -23.20 -36.47 -50.30
CA ALA A 17 -23.16 -36.65 -51.77
C ALA A 17 -23.87 -35.60 -52.67
N GLY A 18 -23.12 -35.10 -53.66
CA GLY A 18 -23.61 -34.30 -54.79
C GLY A 18 -22.44 -33.94 -55.72
N ALA A 19 -22.23 -34.77 -56.75
CA ALA A 19 -21.21 -34.64 -57.79
C ALA A 19 -21.81 -34.05 -59.07
N ASP A 20 -21.00 -33.36 -59.88
CA ASP A 20 -21.20 -33.30 -61.33
C ASP A 20 -19.83 -33.29 -62.03
N SER A 21 -19.73 -34.13 -63.05
CA SER A 21 -18.60 -34.28 -63.97
C SER A 21 -19.06 -33.84 -65.36
N ASP A 22 -18.17 -33.31 -66.21
CA ASP A 22 -17.67 -33.99 -67.43
C ASP A 22 -17.00 -33.03 -68.44
N SER A 23 -16.16 -33.61 -69.29
CA SER A 23 -15.59 -33.21 -70.60
C SER A 23 -14.10 -32.75 -70.72
N THR A 24 -13.30 -33.64 -71.34
CA THR A 24 -11.95 -33.51 -71.97
C THR A 24 -12.12 -33.30 -73.51
N PRO A 25 -11.10 -33.22 -74.43
CA PRO A 25 -9.61 -33.18 -74.33
C PRO A 25 -8.82 -32.29 -75.34
N GLY A 26 -7.48 -32.27 -75.18
CA GLY A 26 -6.46 -31.96 -76.21
C GLY A 26 -5.60 -30.71 -75.92
N GLY A 27 -4.28 -30.66 -76.10
CA GLY A 27 -3.26 -31.58 -76.61
C GLY A 27 -1.85 -30.94 -76.51
N ASP A 28 -0.82 -31.78 -76.66
CA ASP A 28 0.55 -31.51 -77.15
C ASP A 28 1.63 -30.72 -76.35
N SER A 29 2.61 -31.50 -75.87
CA SER A 29 4.02 -31.50 -76.31
C SER A 29 4.91 -30.25 -76.14
N LYS A 30 5.84 -30.26 -75.15
CA LYS A 30 7.30 -30.47 -75.34
C LYS A 30 8.14 -30.23 -74.06
N PRO A 31 9.39 -30.77 -74.00
CA PRO A 31 10.20 -30.96 -72.79
C PRO A 31 11.27 -29.87 -72.61
N GLN A 32 12.13 -30.09 -71.60
CA GLN A 32 13.33 -29.34 -71.17
C GLN A 32 13.05 -28.44 -69.96
N SER A 33 13.84 -28.42 -68.89
CA SER A 33 15.23 -28.84 -68.70
C SER A 33 15.50 -29.06 -67.21
N SER A 34 16.32 -30.05 -66.91
CA SER A 34 16.96 -30.25 -65.62
C SER A 34 17.92 -29.11 -65.24
N THR A 35 17.93 -28.77 -63.93
CA THR A 35 18.94 -28.04 -63.10
C THR A 35 18.62 -26.56 -62.77
N PRO A 36 18.89 -26.02 -61.56
CA PRO A 36 19.20 -26.60 -60.24
C PRO A 36 18.14 -26.27 -59.16
N GLU A 37 18.19 -26.94 -58.01
CA GLU A 37 17.47 -26.53 -56.80
C GLU A 37 17.84 -25.08 -56.44
N GLN A 38 16.97 -24.12 -56.74
CA GLN A 38 17.04 -22.78 -56.17
C GLN A 38 16.24 -22.79 -54.88
N GLN A 39 16.97 -22.88 -53.79
CA GLN A 39 16.51 -22.66 -52.43
C GLN A 39 15.78 -21.30 -52.36
N GLU A 40 14.45 -21.35 -52.36
CA GLU A 40 13.62 -20.17 -52.10
C GLU A 40 14.06 -19.54 -50.77
N PRO A 41 14.18 -18.21 -50.68
CA PRO A 41 14.57 -17.54 -49.44
C PRO A 41 13.43 -17.68 -48.44
N GLY A 42 13.44 -18.80 -47.71
CA GLY A 42 12.41 -19.13 -46.74
C GLY A 42 12.32 -18.02 -45.70
N CYS A 43 11.12 -17.56 -45.38
CA CYS A 43 10.88 -16.51 -44.40
C CYS A 43 11.35 -16.84 -42.96
N MET A 44 11.88 -18.04 -42.71
CA MET A 44 12.36 -18.51 -41.41
C MET A 44 13.43 -17.60 -40.76
N PRO A 45 14.49 -17.12 -41.45
CA PRO A 45 15.49 -16.23 -40.86
C PRO A 45 14.92 -14.84 -40.58
N ILE A 46 13.97 -14.38 -41.40
CA ILE A 46 13.30 -13.09 -41.23
C ILE A 46 12.39 -13.13 -40.00
N VAL A 47 11.60 -14.18 -39.83
CA VAL A 47 10.74 -14.36 -38.65
C VAL A 47 11.59 -14.46 -37.38
N VAL A 48 12.68 -15.23 -37.40
CA VAL A 48 13.61 -15.33 -36.26
C VAL A 48 14.24 -13.95 -35.96
N ALA A 49 14.71 -13.21 -36.97
CA ALA A 49 15.26 -11.86 -36.77
C ALA A 49 14.21 -10.88 -36.22
N CYS A 50 12.97 -10.93 -36.70
CA CYS A 50 11.87 -10.09 -36.22
C CYS A 50 11.51 -10.41 -34.76
N THR A 51 11.42 -11.68 -34.38
CA THR A 51 11.16 -12.08 -32.99
C THR A 51 12.30 -11.67 -32.04
N LEU A 52 13.55 -11.80 -32.48
CA LEU A 52 14.71 -11.37 -31.71
C LEU A 52 14.72 -9.84 -31.50
N LEU A 53 14.42 -9.08 -32.55
CA LEU A 53 14.31 -7.61 -32.46
C LEU A 53 13.17 -7.19 -31.53
N MET A 54 12.00 -7.83 -31.62
CA MET A 54 10.90 -7.57 -30.69
C MET A 54 11.25 -7.92 -29.24
N GLY A 55 12.00 -9.01 -29.02
CA GLY A 55 12.52 -9.36 -27.70
C GLY A 55 13.47 -8.30 -27.12
N ILE A 56 14.39 -7.80 -27.94
CA ILE A 56 15.33 -6.73 -27.54
C ILE A 56 14.57 -5.43 -27.23
N VAL A 57 13.63 -5.04 -28.09
CA VAL A 57 12.80 -3.85 -27.87
C VAL A 57 11.99 -3.97 -26.59
N SER A 58 11.38 -5.13 -26.33
CA SER A 58 10.64 -5.39 -25.10
C SER A 58 11.53 -5.29 -23.85
N PHE A 59 12.75 -5.83 -23.91
CA PHE A 59 13.70 -5.75 -22.79
C PHE A 59 14.16 -4.31 -22.51
N VAL A 60 14.49 -3.55 -23.57
CA VAL A 60 14.85 -2.12 -23.43
C VAL A 60 13.68 -1.33 -22.90
N PHE A 61 12.47 -1.55 -23.42
CA PHE A 61 11.27 -0.84 -22.95
C PHE A 61 10.95 -1.18 -21.49
N CYS A 62 11.11 -2.44 -21.07
CA CYS A 62 10.97 -2.85 -19.68
C CYS A 62 12.02 -2.19 -18.78
N GLY A 63 13.29 -2.14 -19.22
CA GLY A 63 14.38 -1.49 -18.50
C GLY A 63 14.18 0.02 -18.36
N VAL A 64 13.82 0.70 -19.45
CA VAL A 64 13.52 2.15 -19.45
C VAL A 64 12.30 2.44 -18.59
N THR A 65 11.21 1.68 -18.72
CA THR A 65 10.01 1.86 -17.89
C THR A 65 10.34 1.68 -16.42
N THR A 66 11.11 0.65 -16.07
CA THR A 66 11.56 0.41 -14.69
C THR A 66 12.42 1.57 -14.18
N TRP A 67 13.38 2.04 -14.97
CA TRP A 67 14.23 3.20 -14.64
C TRP A 67 13.41 4.49 -14.45
N VAL A 68 12.47 4.78 -15.35
CA VAL A 68 11.56 5.92 -15.26
C VAL A 68 10.68 5.81 -14.01
N LEU A 69 10.15 4.62 -13.72
CA LEU A 69 9.37 4.38 -12.49
C LEU A 69 10.21 4.63 -11.24
N PHE A 70 11.48 4.23 -11.24
CA PHE A 70 12.39 4.50 -10.13
C PHE A 70 12.63 6.00 -9.94
N GLN A 71 12.88 6.76 -11.01
CA GLN A 71 13.00 8.22 -10.92
C GLN A 71 11.73 8.89 -10.37
N LYS A 72 10.55 8.40 -10.75
CA LYS A 72 9.27 8.95 -10.30
C LYS A 72 8.91 8.61 -8.85
N ARG A 73 9.57 7.64 -8.19
CA ARG A 73 9.21 7.25 -6.80
C ARG A 73 9.39 8.40 -5.81
N THR A 74 10.50 9.14 -5.90
CA THR A 74 10.75 10.27 -5.00
C THR A 74 9.76 11.40 -5.24
N GLU A 75 9.40 11.68 -6.50
CA GLU A 75 8.40 12.69 -6.85
C GLU A 75 7.01 12.33 -6.31
N VAL A 76 6.60 11.05 -6.42
CA VAL A 76 5.35 10.56 -5.83
C VAL A 76 5.39 10.67 -4.31
N ALA A 77 6.50 10.28 -3.67
CA ALA A 77 6.66 10.40 -2.22
C ALA A 77 6.55 11.87 -1.75
N ILE A 78 7.21 12.79 -2.44
CA ILE A 78 7.10 14.24 -2.17
C ILE A 78 5.64 14.69 -2.28
N ARG A 79 4.93 14.30 -3.35
CA ARG A 79 3.51 14.67 -3.52
C ARG A 79 2.62 14.11 -2.42
N THR A 80 2.87 12.87 -1.99
CA THR A 80 2.18 12.27 -0.84
C THR A 80 2.45 13.03 0.44
N LEU A 81 3.71 13.42 0.71
CA LEU A 81 4.07 14.20 1.89
C LEU A 81 3.41 15.58 1.88
N VAL A 82 3.38 16.27 0.74
CA VAL A 82 2.68 17.56 0.60
C VAL A 82 1.20 17.40 0.94
N GLY A 83 0.50 16.43 0.36
CA GLY A 83 -0.91 16.18 0.72
C GLY A 83 -1.10 15.75 2.18
N TYR A 84 -0.09 15.12 2.78
CA TYR A 84 -0.13 14.75 4.19
C TYR A 84 0.04 15.95 5.13
N VAL A 85 0.76 17.00 4.73
CA VAL A 85 0.82 18.26 5.49
C VAL A 85 -0.58 18.84 5.67
N ASP A 86 -1.40 18.88 4.62
CA ASP A 86 -2.79 19.36 4.70
C ASP A 86 -3.63 18.55 5.71
N VAL A 87 -3.38 17.23 5.78
CA VAL A 87 -4.02 16.34 6.77
C VAL A 87 -3.59 16.72 8.19
N ILE A 88 -2.31 17.02 8.42
CA ILE A 88 -1.79 17.44 9.72
C ILE A 88 -2.36 18.81 10.12
N GLU A 89 -2.46 19.75 9.18
CA GLU A 89 -3.05 21.07 9.43
C GLU A 89 -4.48 20.97 9.97
N GLN A 90 -5.28 20.07 9.41
CA GLN A 90 -6.66 19.83 9.81
C GLN A 90 -6.81 18.89 11.01
N SER A 91 -5.72 18.27 11.47
CA SER A 91 -5.76 17.34 12.62
C SER A 91 -6.06 18.03 13.95
N LEU A 92 -6.39 17.23 14.95
CA LEU A 92 -6.66 17.67 16.33
C LEU A 92 -5.38 17.81 17.17
N LEU A 93 -4.20 17.86 16.55
CA LEU A 93 -2.95 18.03 17.28
C LEU A 93 -2.87 19.40 17.98
N PRO A 94 -2.22 19.47 19.15
CA PRO A 94 -1.91 20.73 19.82
C PRO A 94 -1.21 21.71 18.87
N PRO A 95 -1.50 23.03 18.93
CA PRO A 95 -0.97 24.00 17.96
C PRO A 95 0.55 24.01 17.81
N ASP A 96 1.28 23.85 18.92
CA ASP A 96 2.74 23.88 18.91
C ASP A 96 3.33 22.59 18.32
N GLU A 97 2.77 21.43 18.68
CA GLU A 97 3.14 20.13 18.09
C GLU A 97 2.82 20.10 16.60
N LYS A 98 1.64 20.59 16.20
CA LYS A 98 1.22 20.68 14.80
C LYS A 98 2.22 21.48 13.98
N LYS A 99 2.61 22.68 14.45
CA LYS A 99 3.63 23.51 13.78
C LYS A 99 4.98 22.80 13.68
N SER A 100 5.41 22.14 14.76
CA SER A 100 6.67 21.39 14.79
C SER A 100 6.67 20.23 13.79
N VAL A 101 5.60 19.43 13.76
CA VAL A 101 5.42 18.33 12.78
C VAL A 101 5.46 18.86 11.35
N ILE A 102 4.69 19.90 11.04
CA ILE A 102 4.64 20.49 9.70
C ILE A 102 6.03 20.96 9.28
N ALA A 103 6.74 21.70 10.14
CA ALA A 103 8.09 22.17 9.84
C ALA A 103 9.08 21.01 9.57
N GLN A 104 8.99 19.91 10.34
CA GLN A 104 9.80 18.72 10.11
C GLN A 104 9.48 18.04 8.77
N LEU A 105 8.20 17.93 8.41
CA LEU A 105 7.77 17.37 7.13
C LEU A 105 8.20 18.27 5.96
N GLU A 106 8.03 19.58 6.05
CA GLU A 106 8.46 20.55 5.03
C GLU A 106 9.98 20.53 4.84
N SER A 107 10.75 20.46 5.92
CA SER A 107 12.21 20.30 5.86
C SER A 107 12.59 19.00 5.15
N THR A 108 11.91 17.90 5.48
CA THR A 108 12.13 16.60 4.85
C THR A 108 11.78 16.63 3.36
N ILE A 109 10.66 17.26 2.99
CA ILE A 109 10.25 17.47 1.59
C ILE A 109 11.31 18.27 0.83
N LYS A 110 11.85 19.33 1.45
CA LYS A 110 12.91 20.15 0.84
C LYS A 110 14.18 19.34 0.60
N GLU A 111 14.59 18.50 1.54
CA GLU A 111 15.73 17.60 1.36
C GLU A 111 15.47 16.58 0.25
N MET A 112 14.28 15.97 0.21
CA MET A 112 13.90 14.99 -0.80
C MET A 112 13.86 15.54 -2.23
N ARG A 113 13.71 16.87 -2.39
CA ARG A 113 13.73 17.56 -3.69
C ARG A 113 15.13 17.80 -4.25
N ALA A 114 16.19 17.53 -3.47
CA ALA A 114 17.55 17.61 -4.00
C ALA A 114 17.73 16.58 -5.12
N ASP A 115 18.39 16.98 -6.22
CA ASP A 115 18.55 16.14 -7.42
C ASP A 115 19.30 14.82 -7.14
N ASP A 116 20.12 14.79 -6.08
CA ASP A 116 20.93 13.66 -5.65
C ASP A 116 20.38 12.92 -4.43
N TYR A 117 19.11 13.15 -4.05
CA TYR A 117 18.53 12.49 -2.89
C TYR A 117 18.40 10.97 -3.07
N PRO A 118 19.01 10.14 -2.20
CA PRO A 118 18.97 8.68 -2.35
C PRO A 118 17.55 8.11 -2.28
N GLN A 119 17.19 7.24 -3.24
CA GLN A 119 15.85 6.66 -3.32
C GLN A 119 15.55 5.72 -2.14
N GLU A 120 16.57 5.03 -1.65
CA GLU A 120 16.49 4.14 -0.50
C GLU A 120 16.11 4.94 0.76
N ARG A 121 16.68 6.14 0.90
CA ARG A 121 16.37 7.06 1.99
C ARG A 121 14.94 7.59 1.88
N ALA A 122 14.47 7.91 0.68
CA ALA A 122 13.09 8.33 0.44
C ALA A 122 12.10 7.23 0.84
N SER A 123 12.39 5.98 0.45
CA SER A 123 11.59 4.81 0.84
C SER A 123 11.59 4.60 2.34
N ALA A 124 12.75 4.71 3.00
CA ALA A 124 12.88 4.56 4.45
C ALA A 124 12.03 5.59 5.21
N VAL A 125 12.08 6.86 4.80
CA VAL A 125 11.26 7.94 5.37
C VAL A 125 9.78 7.61 5.23
N MET A 126 9.34 7.23 4.04
CA MET A 126 7.93 6.92 3.79
C MET A 126 7.45 5.72 4.61
N GLN A 127 8.23 4.63 4.67
CA GLN A 127 7.87 3.43 5.44
C GLN A 127 7.67 3.72 6.92
N ARG A 128 8.51 4.60 7.50
CA ARG A 128 8.36 5.00 8.89
C ARG A 128 7.18 5.94 9.09
N LEU A 129 7.03 6.93 8.21
CA LEU A 129 5.97 7.92 8.32
C LEU A 129 4.57 7.30 8.22
N VAL A 130 4.33 6.40 7.26
CA VAL A 130 3.00 5.78 7.07
C VAL A 130 2.59 4.87 8.25
N ARG A 131 3.54 4.48 9.11
CA ARG A 131 3.25 3.69 10.31
C ARG A 131 2.90 4.58 11.51
N LEU A 132 3.31 5.85 11.51
CA LEU A 132 3.08 6.75 12.63
C LEU A 132 1.65 7.29 12.65
N PRO A 133 0.91 7.14 13.77
CA PRO A 133 -0.46 7.62 13.93
C PRO A 133 -0.51 9.13 14.25
N ILE A 134 0.10 9.98 13.41
CA ILE A 134 0.31 11.40 13.75
C ILE A 134 -1.03 12.16 13.94
N PRO A 135 -1.99 12.14 12.99
CA PRO A 135 -3.28 12.81 13.17
C PRO A 135 -4.07 12.25 14.36
N GLN A 136 -4.01 10.93 14.54
CA GLN A 136 -4.74 10.22 15.60
C GLN A 136 -4.19 10.51 16.99
N TYR A 137 -2.94 10.96 17.09
CA TYR A 137 -2.35 11.35 18.36
C TYR A 137 -3.08 12.52 19.01
N GLY A 138 -3.64 13.44 18.20
CA GLY A 138 -4.51 14.52 18.66
C GLY A 138 -5.93 14.04 19.03
N GLU A 139 -6.46 13.04 18.32
CA GLU A 139 -7.73 12.40 18.72
C GLU A 139 -7.62 11.75 20.10
N LEU A 140 -6.48 11.13 20.41
CA LEU A 140 -6.19 10.61 21.76
C LEU A 140 -6.11 11.75 22.80
N ASP A 141 -5.63 12.94 22.46
CA ASP A 141 -5.60 14.09 23.38
C ASP A 141 -7.03 14.54 23.72
N VAL A 142 -7.93 14.57 22.73
CA VAL A 142 -9.34 14.89 22.96
C VAL A 142 -10.01 13.85 23.86
N ILE A 143 -9.67 12.57 23.69
CA ILE A 143 -10.15 11.49 24.57
C ILE A 143 -9.60 11.65 25.99
N ASP A 144 -8.32 11.99 26.16
CA ASP A 144 -7.72 12.26 27.47
C ASP A 144 -8.46 13.42 28.17
N SER A 145 -8.75 14.51 27.47
CA SER A 145 -9.55 15.63 28.00
C SER A 145 -10.95 15.20 28.40
N PHE A 146 -11.65 14.43 27.55
CA PHE A 146 -12.98 13.92 27.87
C PHE A 146 -12.97 13.06 29.15
N VAL A 147 -12.00 12.15 29.28
CA VAL A 147 -11.83 11.30 30.46
C VAL A 147 -11.58 12.14 31.71
N GLN A 148 -10.73 13.18 31.62
CA GLN A 148 -10.44 14.06 32.75
C GLN A 148 -11.67 14.80 33.27
N GLU A 149 -12.55 15.23 32.36
CA GLU A 149 -13.73 16.04 32.69
C GLU A 149 -14.95 15.22 33.11
N ASN A 150 -15.10 14.00 32.58
CA ASN A 150 -16.37 13.26 32.68
C ASN A 150 -16.29 12.00 33.56
N PHE A 151 -15.11 11.47 33.87
CA PHE A 151 -14.98 10.20 34.60
C PHE A 151 -14.65 10.43 36.09
N GLY A 152 -15.13 9.53 36.96
CA GLY A 152 -14.77 9.52 38.38
C GLY A 152 -13.29 9.16 38.61
N ASP A 153 -12.73 9.46 39.76
CA ASP A 153 -11.27 9.44 39.97
C ASP A 153 -10.62 8.07 39.70
N ASP A 154 -11.21 6.98 40.18
CA ASP A 154 -10.69 5.62 39.96
C ASP A 154 -10.74 5.22 38.47
N GLU A 155 -11.89 5.47 37.82
CA GLU A 155 -12.11 5.16 36.40
C GLU A 155 -11.21 6.02 35.50
N ARG A 156 -11.05 7.30 35.85
CA ARG A 156 -10.18 8.26 35.17
C ARG A 156 -8.72 7.83 35.26
N SER A 157 -8.27 7.43 36.44
CA SER A 157 -6.89 6.98 36.67
C SER A 157 -6.56 5.74 35.83
N ASP A 158 -7.44 4.74 35.81
CA ASP A 158 -7.24 3.56 34.96
C ASP A 158 -7.30 3.91 33.47
N ALA A 159 -8.29 4.70 33.04
CA ALA A 159 -8.43 5.12 31.64
C ALA A 159 -7.18 5.84 31.11
N LEU A 160 -6.70 6.86 31.83
CA LEU A 160 -5.49 7.60 31.46
C LEU A 160 -4.25 6.70 31.47
N LYS A 161 -4.16 5.76 32.43
CA LYS A 161 -3.09 4.75 32.44
C LYS A 161 -3.13 3.91 31.17
N GLN A 162 -4.27 3.33 30.78
CA GLN A 162 -4.35 2.49 29.57
C GLN A 162 -4.08 3.26 28.28
N ILE A 163 -4.56 4.50 28.15
CA ILE A 163 -4.25 5.36 27.00
C ILE A 163 -2.75 5.69 26.96
N SER A 164 -2.12 5.96 28.11
CA SER A 164 -0.67 6.19 28.17
C SER A 164 0.14 4.94 27.79
N ARG A 165 -0.35 3.73 28.09
CA ARG A 165 0.26 2.46 27.63
C ARG A 165 0.20 2.33 26.11
N LEU A 166 -0.91 2.70 25.48
CA LEU A 166 -1.00 2.76 24.02
C LEU A 166 0.01 3.76 23.43
N ARG A 167 0.10 4.97 23.98
CA ARG A 167 1.10 5.97 23.54
C ARG A 167 2.53 5.44 23.70
N ARG A 168 2.81 4.72 24.78
CA ARG A 168 4.10 4.06 24.96
C ARG A 168 4.36 2.98 23.92
N ALA A 169 3.35 2.22 23.51
CA ALA A 169 3.48 1.24 22.42
C ALA A 169 3.84 1.94 21.08
N ILE A 170 3.21 3.08 20.78
CA ILE A 170 3.52 3.91 19.61
C ILE A 170 4.96 4.42 19.70
N GLU A 171 5.36 4.96 20.85
CA GLU A 171 6.72 5.47 21.08
C GLU A 171 7.79 4.38 20.89
N LEU A 172 7.48 3.12 21.20
CA LEU A 172 8.40 1.99 21.03
C LEU A 172 8.31 1.36 19.63
N GLY A 173 7.50 1.90 18.72
CA GLY A 173 7.28 1.34 17.38
C GLY A 173 6.50 0.03 17.35
N LYS A 174 5.88 -0.35 18.48
CA LYS A 174 5.11 -1.59 18.67
C LYS A 174 3.63 -1.47 18.28
N ALA A 175 3.11 -0.23 18.26
CA ALA A 175 1.78 0.08 17.75
C ALA A 175 1.90 1.06 16.58
N THR A 176 1.10 0.83 15.55
CA THR A 176 1.08 1.62 14.31
C THR A 176 -0.26 2.34 14.13
N VAL A 177 -0.37 3.13 13.07
CA VAL A 177 -1.63 3.73 12.63
C VAL A 177 -2.77 2.73 12.51
N ILE A 178 -2.50 1.47 12.14
CA ILE A 178 -3.53 0.43 12.04
C ILE A 178 -4.10 0.10 13.42
N ASP A 179 -3.22 -0.13 14.40
CA ASP A 179 -3.62 -0.43 15.78
C ASP A 179 -4.40 0.74 16.39
N VAL A 180 -3.93 1.97 16.18
CA VAL A 180 -4.57 3.17 16.73
C VAL A 180 -5.94 3.42 16.08
N ASN A 181 -6.07 3.20 14.77
CA ASN A 181 -7.36 3.31 14.09
C ASN A 181 -8.36 2.29 14.63
N ASP A 182 -7.93 1.04 14.90
CA ASP A 182 -8.80 0.04 15.50
C ASP A 182 -9.20 0.42 16.93
N VAL A 183 -8.27 0.95 17.73
CA VAL A 183 -8.58 1.45 19.07
C VAL A 183 -9.62 2.56 19.04
N LEU A 184 -9.53 3.49 18.07
CA LEU A 184 -10.41 4.66 17.93
C LEU A 184 -11.72 4.38 17.19
N LEU A 185 -11.92 3.16 16.69
CA LEU A 185 -13.13 2.79 15.95
C LEU A 185 -14.45 3.11 16.68
N PRO A 186 -14.58 2.88 18.02
CA PRO A 186 -15.83 3.17 18.73
C PRO A 186 -16.22 4.65 18.70
N THR A 187 -15.23 5.54 18.67
CA THR A 187 -15.41 7.00 18.75
C THR A 187 -15.32 7.70 17.39
N THR A 188 -15.13 6.96 16.29
CA THR A 188 -14.97 7.55 14.95
C THR A 188 -16.14 7.22 14.03
N GLN A 189 -16.39 8.09 13.06
CA GLN A 189 -17.37 7.92 11.99
C GLN A 189 -16.74 8.27 10.65
N VAL A 190 -17.22 7.63 9.59
CA VAL A 190 -16.76 7.91 8.22
C VAL A 190 -17.17 9.33 7.82
N ASP A 191 -16.24 10.06 7.23
CA ASP A 191 -16.47 11.37 6.65
C ASP A 191 -15.65 11.49 5.37
N THR A 192 -16.33 11.51 4.23
CA THR A 192 -15.69 11.58 2.90
C THR A 192 -15.17 12.97 2.56
N THR A 193 -15.50 13.98 3.36
CA THR A 193 -15.05 15.37 3.17
C THR A 193 -13.79 15.67 3.96
N HIS A 194 -13.56 14.95 5.06
CA HIS A 194 -12.36 15.11 5.88
C HIS A 194 -11.15 14.40 5.25
N PRO A 195 -9.94 14.97 5.26
CA PRO A 195 -8.75 14.36 4.64
C PRO A 195 -8.37 12.98 5.19
N LEU A 196 -8.75 12.67 6.44
CA LEU A 196 -8.55 11.35 7.04
C LEU A 196 -9.58 10.30 6.62
N GLY A 197 -10.62 10.69 5.87
CA GLY A 197 -11.77 9.84 5.56
C GLY A 197 -12.67 9.54 6.78
N ARG A 198 -12.39 10.18 7.93
CA ARG A 198 -13.09 10.00 9.20
C ARG A 198 -12.91 11.18 10.12
N VAL A 199 -13.80 11.27 11.10
CA VAL A 199 -13.77 12.23 12.21
C VAL A 199 -14.24 11.56 13.51
N LEU A 200 -13.97 12.20 14.65
CA LEU A 200 -14.58 11.81 15.92
C LEU A 200 -16.09 12.06 15.90
N LYS A 201 -16.87 11.12 16.43
CA LYS A 201 -18.30 11.29 16.70
C LYS A 201 -18.49 12.45 17.67
N GLN A 202 -19.47 13.31 17.39
CA GLN A 202 -19.85 14.40 18.28
C GLN A 202 -21.36 14.36 18.55
N PRO A 203 -21.79 14.44 19.83
CA PRO A 203 -20.96 14.49 21.04
C PRO A 203 -20.25 13.15 21.33
N LEU A 204 -19.11 13.21 22.02
CA LEU A 204 -18.46 12.01 22.55
C LEU A 204 -19.31 11.37 23.64
N ALA A 205 -19.36 10.04 23.65
CA ALA A 205 -20.18 9.27 24.59
C ALA A 205 -19.30 8.38 25.47
N ALA A 206 -19.58 8.36 26.78
CA ALA A 206 -18.73 7.73 27.78
C ALA A 206 -18.54 6.22 27.55
N GLU A 207 -19.58 5.53 27.08
CA GLU A 207 -19.54 4.11 26.73
C GLU A 207 -18.56 3.82 25.59
N ASN A 208 -18.52 4.66 24.56
CA ASN A 208 -17.57 4.50 23.45
C ASN A 208 -16.13 4.74 23.93
N ILE A 209 -15.94 5.70 24.85
CA ILE A 209 -14.63 5.99 25.43
C ILE A 209 -14.14 4.84 26.32
N ARG A 210 -15.03 4.19 27.09
CA ARG A 210 -14.69 2.95 27.82
C ARG A 210 -14.23 1.84 26.88
N GLU A 211 -14.87 1.70 25.72
CA GLU A 211 -14.43 0.73 24.72
C GLU A 211 -13.06 1.07 24.15
N VAL A 212 -12.78 2.36 23.86
CA VAL A 212 -11.43 2.82 23.48
C VAL A 212 -10.40 2.46 24.54
N VAL A 213 -10.69 2.72 25.81
CA VAL A 213 -9.81 2.39 26.95
C VAL A 213 -9.54 0.89 27.02
N GLN A 214 -10.58 0.07 26.85
CA GLN A 214 -10.44 -1.39 26.83
C GLN A 214 -9.59 -1.86 25.64
N ARG A 215 -9.76 -1.28 24.44
CA ARG A 215 -8.93 -1.60 23.27
C ARG A 215 -7.47 -1.15 23.48
N ALA A 216 -7.24 0.03 24.05
CA ALA A 216 -5.92 0.53 24.40
C ALA A 216 -5.20 -0.42 25.39
N LYS A 217 -5.93 -0.92 26.40
CA LYS A 217 -5.44 -1.94 27.33
C LYS A 217 -5.01 -3.21 26.61
N LEU A 218 -5.82 -3.71 25.68
CA LEU A 218 -5.48 -4.91 24.89
C LEU A 218 -4.18 -4.74 24.10
N ILE A 219 -3.93 -3.56 23.53
CA ILE A 219 -2.64 -3.26 22.87
C ILE A 219 -1.50 -3.27 23.90
N GLY A 220 -1.66 -2.59 25.04
CA GLY A 220 -0.67 -2.58 26.10
C GLY A 220 -0.31 -3.98 26.62
N ASP A 221 -1.32 -4.84 26.77
CA ASP A 221 -1.16 -6.22 27.23
C ASP A 221 -0.51 -7.11 26.16
N ARG A 222 -0.94 -7.00 24.89
CA ARG A 222 -0.34 -7.69 23.73
C ARG A 222 1.16 -7.41 23.63
N GLU A 223 1.53 -6.14 23.80
CA GLU A 223 2.91 -5.67 23.71
C GLU A 223 3.73 -5.86 25.00
N LYS A 224 3.13 -6.47 26.02
CA LYS A 224 3.70 -6.74 27.35
C LYS A 224 4.28 -5.49 28.01
N LEU A 225 3.58 -4.36 27.88
CA LEU A 225 3.96 -3.13 28.56
C LEU A 225 3.59 -3.21 30.04
N THR A 226 4.45 -2.69 30.90
CA THR A 226 4.18 -2.58 32.35
C THR A 226 2.84 -1.88 32.58
N ASP A 227 2.04 -2.39 33.52
CA ASP A 227 0.76 -1.79 33.91
C ASP A 227 0.97 -0.59 34.84
N GLN A 228 1.49 0.48 34.28
CA GLN A 228 1.76 1.74 34.97
C GLN A 228 1.50 2.92 34.03
N PRO A 229 1.26 4.13 34.55
CA PRO A 229 1.17 5.32 33.71
C PRO A 229 2.52 5.65 33.08
N PHE A 230 2.49 6.15 31.84
CA PHE A 230 3.65 6.66 31.13
C PHE A 230 3.49 8.15 30.83
N GLN A 231 4.60 8.89 30.83
CA GLN A 231 4.60 10.29 30.43
C GLN A 231 4.27 10.41 28.93
N ARG A 232 3.33 11.28 28.58
CA ARG A 232 3.02 11.61 27.18
C ARG A 232 4.24 12.27 26.55
N LYS A 233 4.84 11.61 25.57
CA LYS A 233 5.81 12.25 24.66
C LYS A 233 5.08 12.94 23.51
N PRO A 234 5.46 14.18 23.17
CA PRO A 234 4.97 14.88 21.99
C PRO A 234 5.20 14.07 20.71
N ILE A 235 4.25 14.13 19.77
CA ILE A 235 4.34 13.33 18.53
C ILE A 235 5.46 13.81 17.62
N ASP A 236 5.83 15.09 17.71
CA ASP A 236 6.90 15.69 16.92
C ASP A 236 8.29 15.20 17.35
N GLU A 237 8.49 14.87 18.63
CA GLU A 237 9.71 14.20 19.09
C GLU A 237 9.83 12.77 18.54
N ILE A 238 8.70 12.04 18.51
CA ILE A 238 8.63 10.69 17.95
C ILE A 238 8.92 10.75 16.45
N LEU A 239 8.28 11.68 15.72
CA LEU A 239 8.52 11.90 14.30
C LEU A 239 9.99 12.22 14.03
N LYS A 240 10.59 13.15 14.76
CA LYS A 240 12.00 13.54 14.59
C LYS A 240 12.92 12.32 14.71
N ARG A 241 12.68 11.47 15.72
CA ARG A 241 13.45 10.25 15.92
C ARG A 241 13.26 9.25 14.79
N GLU A 242 12.04 9.05 14.31
CA GLU A 242 11.79 8.16 13.17
C GLU A 242 12.40 8.68 11.87
N LEU A 243 12.32 9.98 11.60
CA LEU A 243 12.98 10.60 10.44
C LEU A 243 14.49 10.44 10.52
N THR A 244 15.08 10.65 11.71
CA THR A 244 16.53 10.42 11.93
C THR A 244 16.90 8.96 11.71
N ALA A 245 16.12 8.02 12.26
CA ALA A 245 16.33 6.59 12.07
C ALA A 245 16.17 6.16 10.60
N ALA A 246 15.33 6.83 9.81
CA ALA A 246 15.25 6.60 8.36
C ALA A 246 16.58 6.89 7.65
N VAL A 247 17.32 7.89 8.13
CA VAL A 247 18.64 8.26 7.60
C VAL A 247 19.71 7.27 8.04
N ASP A 248 19.73 6.95 9.34
CA ASP A 248 20.83 6.20 9.95
C ASP A 248 20.70 4.69 9.78
N GLN A 249 19.48 4.18 9.81
CA GLN A 249 19.17 2.74 9.83
C GLN A 249 18.41 2.27 8.60
N GLY A 250 17.89 3.21 7.79
CA GLY A 250 17.02 2.90 6.67
C GLY A 250 15.59 2.54 7.10
N GLY A 251 14.93 1.78 6.22
CA GLY A 251 13.56 1.31 6.38
C GLY A 251 13.38 0.25 7.45
N PHE A 252 12.15 -0.27 7.58
CA PHE A 252 11.85 -1.46 8.40
C PHE A 252 12.02 -2.74 7.60
#